data_AF-A0A959PDP5-F1
#
_entry.id   AF-A0A959PDP5-F1
#
_cell.length_a   1.000
_cell.length_b   1.000
_cell.length_c   1.000
_cell.angle_alpha   90.00
_cell.angle_beta   90.00
_cell.angle_gamma   90.00
#
_symmetry.space_group_name_H-M   'P 1'
#
loop_
_entity.id
_entity.type
_entity.pdbx_description
1 polymer ?
#
loop_
_entity_poly.entity_id
_entity_poly.type
_entity_poly.pdbx_seq_one_letter_code
_entity_poly.pdbx_strand_id
1 'polypeptide(L)'
;SYDPCSVNEVLVSWCNYDEILEEWIPGIHVTPDFGGSCLSWLLVLTNTSDTNEQYFYQASSFDEFGDGITVILEDILLNDCTVWDLEIQTTGFLENYTIIASECGAVIGCTDSEALNFNALAICDDGSCTYAPCNAEMLSDWICEYDTELNEITQGFEIELTWNGVCSFTDLHIVSAGGTVDEWIDLSVVEIESGVPWLLEFEAPVASQYSLSAYTAGLSAVSLVEVTLCIAGCTDPEAENYDASALFDDGSCEYAACILNEVTFTLFLQYFADELGWNLLDSENQWMAGGSGYSDNSTWSDIWCLEDGCYTLELSDSFNDGWNGSYYIIQDSDGQVIRTGSIETGGTDLDVISLNADCPADGCTDPAAINYAPFATIEDGSCQYSTSEPLPEGEDGEIEISYNAGVSAELEVLLGGLEQGIVYQAQIYNSQGNLMSEQHFTAETATGSLSLDTSRLAAGVYYFVIHTDHQLSARQFIKL
;
A
#
# COMPACT_ATOMS: atom_id res chain seq x y z
N SER A 1 29.94 -67.32 9.09
CA SER A 1 31.12 -68.06 8.61
C SER A 1 32.05 -67.03 8.04
N TYR A 2 33.27 -66.91 8.59
CA TYR A 2 34.31 -66.07 8.02
C TYR A 2 34.79 -66.77 6.75
N ASP A 3 34.71 -66.11 5.60
CA ASP A 3 35.02 -66.71 4.31
C ASP A 3 36.42 -66.24 3.87
N PRO A 4 37.37 -67.15 3.63
CA PRO A 4 38.75 -66.78 3.32
C PRO A 4 38.99 -66.00 2.01
N CYS A 5 37.95 -65.70 1.22
CA CYS A 5 38.07 -65.07 -0.11
C CYS A 5 37.40 -63.70 -0.28
N SER A 6 36.94 -63.05 0.79
CA SER A 6 36.52 -61.65 0.75
C SER A 6 37.72 -60.70 0.61
N VAL A 7 37.51 -59.56 -0.05
CA VAL A 7 38.51 -58.49 -0.08
C VAL A 7 38.41 -57.69 1.21
N ASN A 8 39.55 -57.45 1.87
CA ASN A 8 39.59 -56.65 3.09
C ASN A 8 39.88 -55.18 2.79
N GLU A 9 40.82 -54.94 1.87
CA GLU A 9 41.20 -53.59 1.49
C GLU A 9 41.67 -53.55 0.03
N VAL A 10 41.14 -52.59 -0.72
CA VAL A 10 41.66 -52.19 -2.04
C VAL A 10 42.42 -50.89 -1.83
N LEU A 11 43.75 -50.96 -1.92
CA LEU A 11 44.65 -49.81 -1.88
C LEU A 11 45.02 -49.43 -3.30
N VAL A 12 44.61 -48.25 -3.73
CA VAL A 12 45.06 -47.72 -5.02
C VAL A 12 46.25 -46.79 -4.79
N SER A 13 47.40 -47.16 -5.33
CA SER A 13 48.62 -46.35 -5.28
C SER A 13 48.94 -45.86 -6.67
N TRP A 14 48.67 -44.58 -6.92
CA TRP A 14 48.97 -43.95 -8.21
C TRP A 14 50.47 -43.65 -8.42
N CYS A 15 51.30 -43.90 -7.41
CA CYS A 15 52.73 -43.61 -7.42
C CYS A 15 53.51 -44.79 -6.82
N ASN A 16 53.73 -45.86 -7.58
CA ASN A 16 54.74 -46.87 -7.27
C ASN A 16 55.97 -46.63 -8.15
N TYR A 17 57.15 -46.46 -7.55
CA TYR A 17 58.38 -46.28 -8.32
C TYR A 17 58.84 -47.63 -8.86
N ASP A 18 58.80 -47.81 -10.18
CA ASP A 18 59.33 -48.99 -10.84
C ASP A 18 60.84 -48.82 -11.04
N GLU A 19 61.63 -49.61 -10.32
CA GLU A 19 63.10 -49.55 -10.40
C GLU A 19 63.66 -50.01 -11.76
N ILE A 20 62.89 -50.75 -12.55
CA ILE A 20 63.29 -51.26 -13.88
C ILE A 20 63.00 -50.22 -14.96
N LEU A 21 61.87 -49.52 -14.85
CA LEU A 21 61.45 -48.50 -15.81
C LEU A 21 61.94 -47.09 -15.43
N GLU A 22 62.48 -46.90 -14.22
CA GLU A 22 62.90 -45.61 -13.63
C GLU A 22 61.78 -44.54 -13.63
N GLU A 23 60.52 -44.98 -13.60
CA GLU A 23 59.34 -44.12 -13.69
C GLU A 23 58.33 -44.48 -12.59
N TRP A 24 57.47 -43.51 -12.22
CA TRP A 24 56.37 -43.74 -11.29
C TRP A 24 55.18 -44.29 -12.08
N ILE A 25 54.75 -45.49 -11.75
CA ILE A 25 53.67 -46.18 -12.45
C ILE A 25 52.51 -46.39 -11.47
N PRO A 26 51.27 -46.12 -11.90
CA PRO A 26 50.07 -46.48 -11.13
C PRO A 26 49.96 -47.99 -10.90
N GLY A 27 49.49 -48.36 -9.71
CA GLY A 27 49.14 -49.74 -9.41
C GLY A 27 47.96 -49.86 -8.45
N ILE A 28 47.15 -50.88 -8.66
CA ILE A 28 46.09 -51.27 -7.73
C ILE A 28 46.66 -52.42 -6.89
N HIS A 29 46.68 -52.24 -5.58
CA HIS A 29 47.04 -53.27 -4.63
C HIS A 29 45.78 -53.78 -3.92
N VAL A 30 45.46 -55.05 -4.12
CA VAL A 30 44.28 -55.68 -3.52
C VAL A 30 44.75 -56.65 -2.45
N THR A 31 44.34 -56.45 -1.20
CA THR A 31 44.67 -57.36 -0.10
C THR A 31 43.46 -58.25 0.26
N PRO A 32 43.63 -59.59 0.25
CA PRO A 32 42.57 -60.49 0.69
C PRO A 32 42.42 -60.45 2.22
N ASP A 33 41.24 -60.81 2.70
CA ASP A 33 41.01 -61.01 4.13
C ASP A 33 41.84 -62.20 4.67
N PHE A 34 42.49 -62.01 5.83
CA PHE A 34 43.45 -62.97 6.38
C PHE A 34 42.77 -64.33 6.63
N GLY A 35 43.15 -65.35 5.86
CA GLY A 35 42.87 -66.73 6.28
C GLY A 35 42.57 -67.78 5.24
N GLY A 36 42.73 -67.57 3.92
CA GLY A 36 42.77 -68.75 3.06
C GLY A 36 43.18 -68.61 1.61
N SER A 37 43.21 -69.78 0.98
CA SER A 37 43.84 -70.07 -0.30
C SER A 37 42.86 -69.86 -1.45
N CYS A 38 42.68 -68.63 -1.90
CA CYS A 38 41.92 -68.33 -3.11
C CYS A 38 42.82 -68.56 -4.33
N LEU A 39 42.48 -69.54 -5.17
CA LEU A 39 43.38 -70.05 -6.20
C LEU A 39 43.41 -69.20 -7.49
N SER A 40 42.42 -68.33 -7.72
CA SER A 40 42.31 -67.50 -8.93
C SER A 40 41.46 -66.25 -8.72
N TRP A 41 41.93 -65.12 -9.24
CA TRP A 41 41.24 -63.82 -9.23
C TRP A 41 41.20 -63.25 -10.65
N LEU A 42 40.07 -62.63 -11.01
CA LEU A 42 39.94 -61.83 -12.23
C LEU A 42 39.56 -60.40 -11.83
N LEU A 43 40.42 -59.47 -12.21
CA LEU A 43 40.19 -58.04 -12.06
C LEU A 43 39.74 -57.48 -13.41
N VAL A 44 38.61 -56.78 -13.44
CA VAL A 44 38.10 -56.11 -14.63
C VAL A 44 38.02 -54.62 -14.33
N LEU A 45 38.78 -53.83 -15.06
CA LEU A 45 38.72 -52.37 -15.02
C LEU A 45 37.93 -51.89 -16.23
N THR A 46 36.90 -51.07 -16.01
CA THR A 46 36.07 -50.48 -17.07
C THR A 46 36.09 -48.96 -16.95
N ASN A 47 36.43 -48.25 -18.03
CA ASN A 47 36.32 -46.79 -18.04
C ASN A 47 34.84 -46.39 -18.03
N THR A 48 34.42 -45.57 -17.06
CA THR A 48 33.02 -45.14 -16.97
C THR A 48 32.62 -44.17 -18.08
N SER A 49 33.58 -43.45 -18.66
CA SER A 49 33.37 -42.48 -19.74
C SER A 49 33.40 -43.10 -21.14
N ASP A 50 34.11 -44.22 -21.31
CA ASP A 50 34.08 -45.06 -22.51
C ASP A 50 34.06 -46.54 -22.12
N THR A 51 32.87 -47.12 -22.00
CA THR A 51 32.69 -48.51 -21.57
C THR A 51 33.28 -49.54 -22.54
N ASN A 52 33.77 -49.12 -23.72
CA ASN A 52 34.50 -49.99 -24.64
C ASN A 52 35.97 -50.15 -24.25
N GLU A 53 36.48 -49.32 -23.34
CA GLU A 53 37.82 -49.39 -22.80
C GLU A 53 37.81 -50.23 -21.52
N GLN A 54 38.15 -51.51 -21.66
CA GLN A 54 38.18 -52.48 -20.56
C GLN A 54 39.53 -53.22 -20.52
N TYR A 55 40.06 -53.38 -19.31
CA TYR A 55 41.29 -54.11 -19.05
C TYR A 55 41.03 -55.30 -18.13
N PHE A 56 41.63 -56.45 -18.46
CA PHE A 56 41.43 -57.70 -17.74
C PHE A 56 42.76 -58.19 -17.19
N TYR A 57 42.84 -58.33 -15.86
CA TYR A 57 44.03 -58.84 -15.18
C TYR A 57 43.68 -60.13 -14.45
N GLN A 58 44.42 -61.20 -14.76
CA GLN A 58 44.26 -62.51 -14.11
C GLN A 58 45.48 -62.79 -13.25
N ALA A 59 45.25 -63.13 -11.98
CA ALA A 59 46.31 -63.55 -11.07
C ALA A 59 46.04 -64.97 -10.56
N SER A 60 47.08 -65.79 -10.54
CA SER A 60 47.07 -67.15 -10.00
C SER A 60 48.20 -67.29 -8.97
N SER A 61 47.84 -67.67 -7.74
CA SER A 61 48.67 -67.90 -6.54
C SER A 61 49.11 -66.69 -5.71
N PHE A 62 48.89 -66.79 -4.39
CA PHE A 62 49.54 -66.02 -3.32
C PHE A 62 50.68 -66.86 -2.72
N ASP A 63 51.65 -66.22 -2.08
CA ASP A 63 52.44 -66.90 -1.05
C ASP A 63 51.64 -67.00 0.26
N GLU A 64 52.03 -67.91 1.15
CA GLU A 64 51.28 -68.23 2.38
C GLU A 64 51.23 -67.08 3.42
N PHE A 65 51.73 -65.87 3.09
CA PHE A 65 51.87 -64.75 4.03
C PHE A 65 50.79 -63.66 3.90
N GLY A 66 49.96 -63.69 2.84
CA GLY A 66 48.82 -62.78 2.71
C GLY A 66 49.17 -61.40 2.12
N ASP A 67 50.26 -61.29 1.35
CA ASP A 67 50.84 -60.02 0.90
C ASP A 67 50.09 -59.29 -0.24
N GLY A 68 48.83 -59.64 -0.54
CA GLY A 68 48.03 -58.97 -1.58
C GLY A 68 48.47 -59.21 -3.03
N ILE A 69 47.71 -58.70 -4.00
CA ILE A 69 48.05 -58.68 -5.43
C ILE A 69 48.25 -57.22 -5.82
N THR A 70 49.45 -56.88 -6.31
CA THR A 70 49.70 -55.61 -7.00
C THR A 70 49.52 -55.82 -8.50
N VAL A 71 48.57 -55.11 -9.09
CA VAL A 71 48.42 -54.99 -10.55
C VAL A 71 49.01 -53.64 -10.96
N ILE A 72 50.08 -53.68 -11.75
CA ILE A 72 50.66 -52.47 -12.35
C ILE A 72 49.86 -52.14 -13.61
N LEU A 73 49.43 -50.88 -13.73
CA LEU A 73 48.59 -50.41 -14.83
C LEU A 73 49.47 -49.78 -15.93
N GLU A 74 50.33 -50.60 -16.57
CA GLU A 74 51.31 -50.14 -17.56
C GLU A 74 50.68 -49.64 -18.88
N ASP A 75 49.45 -50.06 -19.18
CA ASP A 75 48.75 -49.80 -20.47
C ASP A 75 47.62 -48.74 -20.38
N ILE A 76 47.46 -48.07 -19.23
CA ILE A 76 46.42 -47.03 -19.04
C ILE A 76 47.06 -45.66 -19.17
N LEU A 77 46.66 -44.88 -20.18
CA LEU A 77 47.08 -43.49 -20.35
C LEU A 77 46.40 -42.61 -19.29
N LEU A 78 47.07 -42.38 -18.16
CA LEU A 78 46.55 -41.63 -17.01
C LEU A 78 46.61 -40.10 -17.15
N ASN A 79 46.06 -39.55 -18.23
CA ASN A 79 46.14 -38.11 -18.44
C ASN A 79 44.89 -37.30 -18.11
N ASP A 80 43.79 -37.91 -17.69
CA ASP A 80 42.60 -37.16 -17.28
C ASP A 80 41.94 -37.87 -16.12
N CYS A 81 41.45 -37.11 -15.13
CA CYS A 81 40.73 -37.54 -13.94
C CYS A 81 39.53 -38.44 -14.29
N THR A 82 39.82 -39.69 -14.64
CA THR A 82 38.88 -40.62 -15.26
C THR A 82 38.40 -41.57 -14.18
N VAL A 83 37.09 -41.76 -14.14
CA VAL A 83 36.48 -42.68 -13.19
C VAL A 83 36.44 -44.06 -13.82
N TRP A 84 36.89 -45.07 -13.08
CA TRP A 84 36.93 -46.46 -13.51
C TRP A 84 36.13 -47.32 -12.54
N ASP A 85 35.33 -48.22 -13.09
CA ASP A 85 34.72 -49.29 -12.32
C ASP A 85 35.67 -50.49 -12.28
N LEU A 86 36.04 -50.88 -11.07
CA LEU A 86 36.87 -52.02 -10.74
C LEU A 86 35.98 -53.16 -10.23
N GLU A 87 35.81 -54.18 -11.05
CA GLU A 87 35.13 -55.41 -10.68
C GLU A 87 36.17 -56.47 -10.31
N ILE A 88 36.06 -57.00 -9.09
CA ILE A 88 36.88 -58.09 -8.55
C ILE A 88 36.03 -59.35 -8.53
N GLN A 89 36.36 -60.31 -9.40
CA GLN A 89 35.73 -61.63 -9.43
C GLN A 89 36.64 -62.68 -8.78
N THR A 90 36.09 -63.41 -7.81
CA THR A 90 36.73 -64.58 -7.18
C THR A 90 35.84 -65.82 -7.35
N THR A 91 36.29 -66.98 -6.85
CA THR A 91 35.51 -68.24 -6.93
C THR A 91 34.28 -68.18 -6.03
N GLY A 92 33.19 -67.59 -6.56
CA GLY A 92 31.89 -67.48 -5.89
C GLY A 92 31.51 -66.08 -5.42
N PHE A 93 32.28 -65.04 -5.74
CA PHE A 93 32.00 -63.67 -5.30
C PHE A 93 32.35 -62.61 -6.36
N LEU A 94 31.63 -61.49 -6.32
CA LEU A 94 31.80 -60.34 -7.20
C LEU A 94 31.67 -59.07 -6.36
N GLU A 95 32.74 -58.27 -6.32
CA GLU A 95 32.77 -56.97 -5.65
C GLU A 95 33.07 -55.88 -6.66
N ASN A 96 32.41 -54.74 -6.51
CA ASN A 96 32.58 -53.59 -7.38
C ASN A 96 33.08 -52.41 -6.56
N TYR A 97 34.11 -51.76 -7.06
CA TYR A 97 34.71 -50.55 -6.51
C TYR A 97 34.74 -49.49 -7.60
N THR A 98 34.53 -48.24 -7.23
CA THR A 98 34.77 -47.11 -8.14
C THR A 98 36.10 -46.48 -7.74
N ILE A 99 37.02 -46.38 -8.69
CA ILE A 99 38.35 -45.79 -8.49
C ILE A 99 38.56 -44.63 -9.46
N ILE A 100 39.32 -43.63 -9.05
CA ILE A 100 39.58 -42.43 -9.86
C ILE A 100 41.04 -42.43 -10.25
N ALA A 101 41.29 -42.56 -11.54
CA ALA A 101 42.62 -42.65 -12.10
C ALA A 101 43.13 -41.25 -12.46
N SER A 102 44.30 -40.90 -11.94
CA SER A 102 44.92 -39.59 -12.11
C SER A 102 46.43 -39.70 -12.25
N GLU A 103 47.06 -38.70 -12.87
CA GLU A 103 48.52 -38.57 -12.89
C GLU A 103 49.11 -38.44 -11.47
N CYS A 104 50.35 -38.92 -11.29
CA CYS A 104 51.04 -38.87 -10.00
C CYS A 104 51.25 -37.40 -9.56
N GLY A 105 50.64 -37.01 -8.45
CA GLY A 105 50.69 -35.64 -7.91
C GLY A 105 49.40 -34.83 -8.07
N ALA A 106 48.38 -35.37 -8.73
CA ALA A 106 47.06 -34.76 -8.75
C ALA A 106 46.45 -34.74 -7.34
N VAL A 107 46.05 -33.55 -6.90
CA VAL A 107 45.29 -33.41 -5.66
C VAL A 107 43.85 -33.79 -5.98
N ILE A 108 43.33 -34.78 -5.26
CA ILE A 108 41.97 -35.28 -5.39
C ILE A 108 41.09 -34.57 -4.35
N GLY A 109 39.90 -34.16 -4.77
CA GLY A 109 38.90 -33.54 -3.90
C GLY A 109 37.92 -32.70 -4.72
N CYS A 110 36.91 -32.14 -4.05
CA CYS A 110 35.91 -31.31 -4.71
C CYS A 110 36.55 -30.13 -5.48
N THR A 111 36.31 -30.07 -6.79
CA THR A 111 36.84 -29.01 -7.68
C THR A 111 35.87 -27.85 -7.92
N ASP A 112 34.63 -27.99 -7.43
CA ASP A 112 33.60 -26.96 -7.55
C ASP A 112 33.82 -25.85 -6.52
N SER A 113 34.07 -24.62 -6.99
CA SER A 113 34.28 -23.44 -6.14
C SER A 113 33.06 -23.05 -5.30
N GLU A 114 31.87 -23.57 -5.61
CA GLU A 114 30.62 -23.29 -4.91
C GLU A 114 30.34 -24.30 -3.78
N ALA A 115 31.14 -25.37 -3.65
CA ALA A 115 30.99 -26.38 -2.61
C ALA A 115 31.65 -25.97 -1.27
N LEU A 116 31.06 -26.41 -0.16
CA LEU A 116 31.56 -26.18 1.21
C LEU A 116 32.92 -26.83 1.49
N ASN A 117 33.22 -27.92 0.79
CA ASN A 117 34.50 -28.63 0.87
C ASN A 117 35.34 -28.46 -0.40
N PHE A 118 35.14 -27.36 -1.15
CA PHE A 118 35.98 -26.97 -2.26
C PHE A 118 37.46 -27.01 -1.88
N ASN A 119 38.26 -27.71 -2.68
CA ASN A 119 39.69 -27.75 -2.54
C ASN A 119 40.33 -27.03 -3.74
N ALA A 120 40.79 -25.81 -3.54
CA ALA A 120 41.43 -25.01 -4.58
C ALA A 120 42.73 -25.61 -5.17
N LEU A 121 43.29 -26.63 -4.50
CA LEU A 121 44.43 -27.38 -5.00
C LEU A 121 44.00 -28.62 -5.77
N ALA A 122 42.75 -29.09 -5.59
CA ALA A 122 42.24 -30.25 -6.30
C ALA A 122 42.14 -29.95 -7.80
N ILE A 123 42.68 -30.87 -8.58
CA ILE A 123 42.60 -30.86 -10.05
C ILE A 123 41.74 -32.00 -10.57
N CYS A 124 41.37 -32.95 -9.69
CA CYS A 124 40.49 -34.08 -9.97
C CYS A 124 39.35 -34.13 -8.97
N ASP A 125 38.12 -34.06 -9.47
CA ASP A 125 36.92 -34.20 -8.66
C ASP A 125 36.69 -35.67 -8.27
N ASP A 126 36.51 -35.92 -6.98
CA ASP A 126 36.17 -37.24 -6.44
C ASP A 126 34.68 -37.44 -6.17
N GLY A 127 33.85 -36.48 -6.57
CA GLY A 127 32.42 -36.50 -6.26
C GLY A 127 32.15 -36.29 -4.77
N SER A 128 33.15 -35.89 -3.97
CA SER A 128 32.98 -35.61 -2.55
C SER A 128 32.33 -34.25 -2.28
N CYS A 129 32.04 -33.43 -3.31
CA CYS A 129 31.46 -32.10 -3.15
C CYS A 129 30.21 -32.12 -2.25
N THR A 130 30.26 -31.31 -1.21
CA THR A 130 29.18 -31.07 -0.25
C THR A 130 28.77 -29.61 -0.39
N TYR A 131 27.47 -29.36 -0.49
CA TYR A 131 26.91 -28.03 -0.65
C TYR A 131 26.09 -27.66 0.59
N ALA A 132 25.91 -26.36 0.81
CA ALA A 132 24.94 -25.90 1.82
C ALA A 132 23.54 -26.41 1.44
N PRO A 133 22.71 -26.83 2.41
CA PRO A 133 21.34 -27.23 2.13
C PRO A 133 20.58 -26.05 1.50
N CYS A 134 19.63 -26.37 0.62
CA CYS A 134 18.73 -25.39 0.01
C CYS A 134 17.82 -24.83 1.10
N ASN A 135 17.75 -23.50 1.23
CA ASN A 135 16.90 -22.84 2.21
C ASN A 135 15.71 -22.20 1.50
N ALA A 136 14.51 -22.59 1.94
CA ALA A 136 13.29 -21.85 1.69
C ALA A 136 12.92 -21.15 3.00
N GLU A 137 13.03 -19.83 3.05
CA GLU A 137 12.70 -19.04 4.23
C GLU A 137 11.43 -18.23 3.94
N MET A 138 10.45 -18.28 4.84
CA MET A 138 9.33 -17.36 4.78
C MET A 138 9.79 -16.05 5.42
N LEU A 139 9.65 -14.94 4.70
CA LEU A 139 9.89 -13.63 5.30
C LEU A 139 8.69 -13.25 6.16
N SER A 140 8.96 -12.59 7.28
CA SER A 140 7.96 -12.30 8.31
C SER A 140 7.06 -11.10 8.00
N ASP A 141 7.06 -10.59 6.77
CA ASP A 141 6.30 -9.41 6.40
C ASP A 141 4.93 -9.86 5.89
N TRP A 142 4.01 -10.05 6.85
CA TRP A 142 2.61 -10.36 6.56
C TRP A 142 1.91 -9.12 6.02
N ILE A 143 1.19 -9.27 4.91
CA ILE A 143 0.37 -8.23 4.31
C ILE A 143 -1.08 -8.51 4.74
N CYS A 144 -1.67 -7.68 5.59
CA CYS A 144 -3.12 -7.69 5.82
C CYS A 144 -3.72 -6.59 4.94
N GLU A 145 -4.68 -6.93 4.09
CA GLU A 145 -5.39 -5.95 3.25
C GLU A 145 -6.90 -6.11 3.43
N TYR A 146 -7.63 -4.99 3.43
CA TYR A 146 -9.09 -5.02 3.42
C TYR A 146 -9.57 -5.12 1.96
N ASP A 147 -10.11 -6.28 1.58
CA ASP A 147 -10.65 -6.49 0.25
C ASP A 147 -12.04 -5.85 0.16
N THR A 148 -12.12 -4.73 -0.56
CA THR A 148 -13.38 -4.00 -0.76
C THR A 148 -14.40 -4.72 -1.65
N GLU A 149 -13.98 -5.68 -2.49
CA GLU A 149 -14.88 -6.47 -3.34
C GLU A 149 -15.50 -7.63 -2.57
N LEU A 150 -14.74 -8.25 -1.67
CA LEU A 150 -15.18 -9.37 -0.84
C LEU A 150 -15.77 -8.94 0.52
N ASN A 151 -15.49 -7.70 0.96
CA ASN A 151 -15.88 -7.17 2.27
C ASN A 151 -15.34 -8.03 3.43
N GLU A 152 -14.12 -8.52 3.28
CA GLU A 152 -13.42 -9.36 4.23
C GLU A 152 -11.94 -8.95 4.29
N ILE A 153 -11.26 -9.31 5.38
CA ILE A 153 -9.82 -9.07 5.51
C ILE A 153 -9.09 -10.27 4.95
N THR A 154 -8.25 -10.00 3.96
CA THR A 154 -7.35 -10.98 3.38
C THR A 154 -6.03 -10.94 4.12
N GLN A 155 -5.43 -12.11 4.31
CA GLN A 155 -4.11 -12.25 4.91
C GLN A 155 -3.18 -12.84 3.86
N GLY A 156 -2.06 -12.17 3.61
CA GLY A 156 -1.01 -12.66 2.75
C GLY A 156 0.35 -12.71 3.44
N PHE A 157 1.25 -13.47 2.85
CA PHE A 157 2.64 -13.56 3.28
C PHE A 157 3.55 -13.56 2.07
N GLU A 158 4.77 -13.09 2.28
CA GLU A 158 5.84 -13.12 1.30
C GLU A 158 6.75 -14.32 1.56
N ILE A 159 7.05 -15.11 0.52
CA ILE A 159 8.04 -16.19 0.58
C ILE A 159 9.31 -15.71 -0.11
N GLU A 160 10.46 -15.86 0.52
CA GLU A 160 11.75 -15.67 -0.12
C GLU A 160 12.42 -17.04 -0.39
N LEU A 161 12.60 -17.34 -1.68
CA LEU A 161 13.34 -18.52 -2.10
C LEU A 161 14.78 -18.13 -2.43
N THR A 162 15.75 -18.63 -1.65
CA THR A 162 17.17 -18.44 -1.96
C THR A 162 17.75 -19.70 -2.60
N TRP A 163 18.43 -19.53 -3.74
CA TRP A 163 19.07 -20.62 -4.47
C TRP A 163 20.58 -20.39 -4.63
N ASN A 164 21.36 -21.47 -4.52
CA ASN A 164 22.82 -21.49 -4.70
C ASN A 164 23.28 -22.10 -6.04
N GLY A 165 22.38 -22.29 -7.01
CA GLY A 165 22.71 -22.80 -8.34
C GLY A 165 22.74 -24.33 -8.50
N VAL A 166 22.61 -25.12 -7.42
CA VAL A 166 22.80 -26.58 -7.44
C VAL A 166 21.49 -27.41 -7.28
N CYS A 167 20.43 -26.83 -6.69
CA CYS A 167 19.12 -27.48 -6.49
C CYS A 167 17.87 -26.71 -6.99
N SER A 168 17.13 -27.20 -7.98
CA SER A 168 15.84 -26.59 -8.35
C SER A 168 14.70 -27.08 -7.45
N PHE A 169 13.87 -26.17 -6.95
CA PHE A 169 12.58 -26.55 -6.36
C PHE A 169 11.61 -26.98 -7.46
N THR A 170 10.91 -28.09 -7.26
CA THR A 170 9.86 -28.53 -8.20
C THR A 170 8.50 -28.05 -7.72
N ASP A 171 8.27 -28.15 -6.41
CA ASP A 171 6.97 -27.91 -5.81
C ASP A 171 7.10 -27.16 -4.49
N LEU A 172 6.13 -26.29 -4.25
CA LEU A 172 5.89 -25.63 -2.99
C LEU A 172 4.54 -26.07 -2.43
N HIS A 173 4.52 -26.46 -1.17
CA HIS A 173 3.31 -26.93 -0.49
C HIS A 173 3.01 -26.06 0.72
N ILE A 174 1.83 -25.45 0.72
CA ILE A 174 1.34 -24.55 1.75
C ILE A 174 0.16 -25.22 2.47
N VAL A 175 0.25 -25.32 3.80
CA VAL A 175 -0.80 -25.91 4.63
C VAL A 175 -1.14 -24.99 5.80
N SER A 176 -2.42 -24.72 6.03
CA SER A 176 -2.87 -23.99 7.22
C SER A 176 -3.07 -24.91 8.43
N ALA A 177 -2.89 -24.39 9.63
CA ALA A 177 -3.26 -25.10 10.86
C ALA A 177 -4.78 -25.32 10.91
N GLY A 178 -5.17 -26.59 10.91
CA GLY A 178 -6.57 -27.00 10.77
C GLY A 178 -6.91 -27.59 9.39
N GLY A 179 -6.00 -27.48 8.40
CA GLY A 179 -6.12 -28.13 7.10
C GLY A 179 -7.17 -27.50 6.18
N THR A 180 -7.51 -26.24 6.39
CA THR A 180 -8.44 -25.48 5.52
C THR A 180 -7.78 -25.07 4.21
N VAL A 181 -6.46 -24.90 4.22
CA VAL A 181 -5.61 -24.65 3.05
C VAL A 181 -4.67 -25.84 2.92
N ASP A 182 -4.62 -26.41 1.71
CA ASP A 182 -3.74 -27.51 1.30
C ASP A 182 -3.47 -27.32 -0.21
N GLU A 183 -2.46 -26.50 -0.52
CA GLU A 183 -2.22 -26.02 -1.88
C GLU A 183 -0.80 -26.31 -2.35
N TRP A 184 -0.72 -26.78 -3.60
CA TRP A 184 0.53 -27.12 -4.28
C TRP A 184 0.78 -26.15 -5.42
N ILE A 185 1.94 -25.51 -5.41
CA ILE A 185 2.39 -24.62 -6.47
C ILE A 185 3.55 -25.28 -7.19
N ASP A 186 3.35 -25.51 -8.48
CA ASP A 186 4.37 -26.04 -9.39
C ASP A 186 5.34 -24.91 -9.74
N LEU A 187 6.57 -25.01 -9.25
CA LEU A 187 7.63 -24.03 -9.47
C LEU A 187 8.40 -24.29 -10.78
N SER A 188 8.13 -25.40 -11.48
CA SER A 188 8.81 -25.73 -12.75
C SER A 188 8.42 -24.82 -13.92
N VAL A 189 7.35 -24.04 -13.76
CA VAL A 189 6.84 -23.06 -14.74
C VAL A 189 7.26 -21.62 -14.41
N VAL A 190 8.00 -21.40 -13.33
CA VAL A 190 8.45 -20.08 -12.89
C VAL A 190 9.95 -19.93 -13.22
N GLU A 191 10.30 -18.92 -14.02
CA GLU A 191 11.71 -18.58 -14.27
C GLU A 191 12.29 -17.84 -13.05
N ILE A 192 13.02 -18.55 -12.19
CA ILE A 192 13.66 -18.00 -11.00
C ILE A 192 15.16 -17.82 -11.27
N GLU A 193 15.65 -16.58 -11.19
CA GLU A 193 17.09 -16.29 -11.33
C GLU A 193 17.85 -16.61 -10.02
N SER A 194 19.04 -17.20 -10.14
CA SER A 194 19.89 -17.55 -8.99
C SER A 194 20.26 -16.30 -8.18
N GLY A 195 20.04 -16.35 -6.86
CA GLY A 195 20.38 -15.28 -5.93
C GLY A 195 19.45 -14.06 -5.94
N VAL A 196 18.31 -14.13 -6.64
CA VAL A 196 17.28 -13.10 -6.61
C VAL A 196 16.11 -13.59 -5.73
N PRO A 197 15.71 -12.83 -4.69
CA PRO A 197 14.50 -13.10 -3.92
C PRO A 197 13.31 -13.13 -4.87
N TRP A 198 12.60 -14.26 -4.95
CA TRP A 198 11.37 -14.32 -5.72
C TRP A 198 10.18 -14.10 -4.79
N LEU A 199 9.36 -13.09 -5.09
CA LEU A 199 8.20 -12.73 -4.29
C LEU A 199 6.96 -13.48 -4.79
N LEU A 200 6.36 -14.29 -3.92
CA LEU A 200 5.03 -14.85 -4.15
C LEU A 200 4.04 -14.20 -3.18
N GLU A 201 3.09 -13.46 -3.73
CA GLU A 201 1.92 -12.97 -3.00
C GLU A 201 0.85 -14.06 -3.01
N PHE A 202 0.34 -14.42 -1.83
CA PHE A 202 -0.69 -15.43 -1.68
C PHE A 202 -1.80 -14.90 -0.77
N GLU A 203 -3.02 -14.82 -1.28
CA GLU A 203 -4.21 -14.50 -0.49
C GLU A 203 -4.68 -15.76 0.25
N ALA A 204 -4.57 -15.74 1.58
CA ALA A 204 -4.92 -16.85 2.43
C ALA A 204 -6.08 -16.49 3.38
N PRO A 205 -7.01 -17.42 3.64
CA PRO A 205 -8.05 -17.22 4.65
C PRO A 205 -7.44 -17.20 6.06
N VAL A 206 -7.95 -16.35 6.95
CA VAL A 206 -7.41 -16.15 8.31
C VAL A 206 -7.16 -17.48 9.05
N ALA A 207 -5.89 -17.76 9.37
CA ALA A 207 -5.49 -18.95 10.14
C ALA A 207 -4.40 -18.61 11.17
N SER A 208 -4.39 -19.31 12.30
CA SER A 208 -3.44 -19.07 13.40
C SER A 208 -2.00 -19.51 13.10
N GLN A 209 -1.80 -20.34 12.08
CA GLN A 209 -0.48 -20.88 11.73
C GLN A 209 -0.49 -21.43 10.31
N TYR A 210 0.64 -21.31 9.61
CA TYR A 210 0.90 -21.97 8.33
C TYR A 210 2.20 -22.79 8.40
N SER A 211 2.26 -23.85 7.61
CA SER A 211 3.49 -24.60 7.36
C SER A 211 3.82 -24.56 5.88
N LEU A 212 5.09 -24.31 5.58
CA LEU A 212 5.63 -24.29 4.22
C LEU A 212 6.60 -25.45 4.04
N SER A 213 6.40 -26.22 2.97
CA SER A 213 7.34 -27.27 2.56
C SER A 213 7.75 -27.05 1.11
N ALA A 214 9.05 -26.94 0.87
CA ALA A 214 9.61 -26.85 -0.47
C ALA A 214 10.33 -28.16 -0.80
N TYR A 215 10.06 -28.70 -1.99
CA TYR A 215 10.58 -30.00 -2.43
C TYR A 215 11.64 -29.82 -3.52
N THR A 216 12.77 -30.47 -3.31
CA THR A 216 13.82 -30.68 -4.32
C THR A 216 14.02 -32.19 -4.50
N ALA A 217 14.56 -32.64 -5.62
CA ALA A 217 14.70 -34.06 -6.02
C ALA A 217 15.23 -35.03 -4.92
N GLY A 218 14.37 -35.43 -3.98
CA GLY A 218 14.66 -36.32 -2.86
C GLY A 218 14.86 -35.68 -1.47
N LEU A 219 14.78 -34.35 -1.33
CA LEU A 219 14.94 -33.64 -0.04
C LEU A 219 13.84 -32.59 0.15
N SER A 220 13.30 -32.50 1.38
CA SER A 220 12.29 -31.51 1.78
C SER A 220 12.91 -30.51 2.77
N ALA A 221 12.87 -29.22 2.45
CA ALA A 221 13.07 -28.15 3.41
C ALA A 221 11.71 -27.75 3.99
N VAL A 222 11.56 -27.81 5.31
CA VAL A 222 10.31 -27.48 6.01
C VAL A 222 10.58 -26.30 6.94
N SER A 223 9.82 -25.22 6.74
CA SER A 223 9.83 -24.06 7.63
C SER A 223 8.46 -23.94 8.32
N LEU A 224 8.49 -23.67 9.63
CA LEU A 224 7.31 -23.48 10.46
C LEU A 224 7.27 -22.03 10.91
N VAL A 225 6.16 -21.34 10.63
CA VAL A 225 5.97 -19.94 11.03
C VAL A 225 4.71 -19.83 11.87
N GLU A 226 4.85 -19.25 13.06
CA GLU A 226 3.71 -18.84 13.87
C GLU A 226 3.18 -17.53 13.32
N VAL A 227 1.88 -17.51 13.02
CA VAL A 227 1.23 -16.38 12.36
C VAL A 227 0.50 -15.56 13.39
N THR A 228 0.81 -14.27 13.45
CA THR A 228 0.01 -13.35 14.25
C THR A 228 -1.27 -13.08 13.47
N LEU A 229 -2.41 -13.44 14.05
CA LEU A 229 -3.72 -13.26 13.44
C LEU A 229 -3.93 -11.75 13.15
N CYS A 230 -4.37 -11.39 11.94
CA CYS A 230 -4.85 -10.03 11.68
C CYS A 230 -6.12 -9.85 12.56
N ILE A 231 -6.00 -9.10 13.66
CA ILE A 231 -7.15 -8.71 14.47
C ILE A 231 -7.63 -7.38 13.91
N ALA A 232 -8.88 -7.36 13.48
CA ALA A 232 -9.50 -6.17 12.95
C ALA A 232 -10.76 -5.82 13.71
N GLY A 233 -11.03 -4.52 13.72
CA GLY A 233 -12.07 -3.89 14.50
C GLY A 233 -11.79 -2.39 14.55
N CYS A 234 -12.64 -1.63 15.22
CA CYS A 234 -12.44 -0.20 15.30
C CYS A 234 -11.12 0.16 16.01
N THR A 235 -10.23 0.89 15.34
CA THR A 235 -8.94 1.34 15.90
C THR A 235 -8.99 2.73 16.51
N ASP A 236 -10.10 3.45 16.34
CA ASP A 236 -10.30 4.79 16.88
C ASP A 236 -10.68 4.73 18.38
N PRO A 237 -9.84 5.26 19.29
CA PRO A 237 -10.15 5.32 20.72
C PRO A 237 -11.38 6.15 21.09
N GLU A 238 -11.88 6.99 20.18
CA GLU A 238 -13.03 7.87 20.36
C GLU A 238 -14.36 7.20 19.96
N ALA A 239 -14.31 6.03 19.32
CA ALA A 239 -15.49 5.24 18.98
C ALA A 239 -16.02 4.42 20.18
N GLU A 240 -17.33 4.17 20.21
CA GLU A 240 -17.99 3.36 21.26
C GLU A 240 -17.58 1.88 21.21
N ASN A 241 -17.26 1.38 20.03
CA ASN A 241 -16.85 0.00 19.78
C ASN A 241 -15.33 -0.15 19.54
N TYR A 242 -14.52 0.79 20.05
CA TYR A 242 -13.06 0.70 20.03
C TYR A 242 -12.56 -0.67 20.53
N ASP A 243 -11.74 -1.33 19.71
CA ASP A 243 -11.07 -2.59 20.05
C ASP A 243 -9.56 -2.38 20.18
N ALA A 244 -9.07 -2.37 21.42
CA ALA A 244 -7.64 -2.24 21.71
C ALA A 244 -6.78 -3.41 21.22
N SER A 245 -7.39 -4.52 20.82
CA SER A 245 -6.71 -5.65 20.19
C SER A 245 -6.68 -5.56 18.66
N ALA A 246 -7.48 -4.68 18.05
CA ALA A 246 -7.44 -4.44 16.62
C ALA A 246 -6.12 -3.76 16.22
N LEU A 247 -5.48 -4.34 15.20
CA LEU A 247 -4.28 -3.80 14.55
C LEU A 247 -4.64 -3.02 13.29
N PHE A 248 -5.86 -3.22 12.77
CA PHE A 248 -6.36 -2.63 11.53
C PHE A 248 -7.81 -2.23 11.68
N ASP A 249 -8.15 -1.05 11.16
CA ASP A 249 -9.51 -0.54 11.11
C ASP A 249 -10.28 -1.25 10.00
N ASP A 250 -11.38 -1.90 10.35
CA ASP A 250 -12.29 -2.55 9.41
C ASP A 250 -13.48 -1.65 9.02
N GLY A 251 -13.44 -0.37 9.38
CA GLY A 251 -14.51 0.59 9.14
C GLY A 251 -15.75 0.35 9.99
N SER A 252 -15.68 -0.52 11.01
CA SER A 252 -16.79 -0.82 11.90
C SER A 252 -17.02 0.25 12.97
N CYS A 253 -16.18 1.28 13.08
CA CYS A 253 -16.27 2.29 14.14
C CYS A 253 -17.68 2.90 14.26
N GLU A 254 -18.32 2.64 15.40
CA GLU A 254 -19.59 3.20 15.81
C GLU A 254 -19.30 4.35 16.77
N TYR A 255 -19.68 5.56 16.36
CA TYR A 255 -19.61 6.73 17.24
C TYR A 255 -20.97 6.93 17.91
N ALA A 256 -20.93 7.40 19.15
CA ALA A 256 -22.13 7.76 19.88
C ALA A 256 -22.98 8.70 19.01
N ALA A 257 -24.25 8.34 18.78
CA ALA A 257 -25.20 9.27 18.18
C ALA A 257 -25.15 10.58 18.98
N CYS A 258 -24.98 11.71 18.30
CA CYS A 258 -24.84 12.99 18.99
C CYS A 258 -26.04 13.20 19.93
N ILE A 259 -25.81 13.14 21.24
CA ILE A 259 -26.86 13.40 22.25
C ILE A 259 -27.05 14.90 22.53
N LEU A 260 -26.21 15.73 21.90
CA LEU A 260 -26.21 17.19 21.99
C LEU A 260 -26.82 17.77 20.70
N ASN A 261 -26.40 18.97 20.30
CA ASN A 261 -26.82 19.58 19.03
C ASN A 261 -25.92 19.05 17.92
N GLU A 262 -26.46 18.17 17.08
CA GLU A 262 -25.82 17.78 15.83
C GLU A 262 -26.02 18.89 14.79
N VAL A 263 -24.90 19.44 14.32
CA VAL A 263 -24.89 20.48 13.29
C VAL A 263 -23.98 20.09 12.14
N THR A 264 -24.44 20.30 10.91
CA THR A 264 -23.65 20.07 9.71
C THR A 264 -23.08 21.40 9.22
N PHE A 265 -21.75 21.50 9.12
CA PHE A 265 -21.05 22.62 8.49
C PHE A 265 -20.68 22.22 7.06
N THR A 266 -21.13 23.00 6.08
CA THR A 266 -20.86 22.75 4.66
C THR A 266 -20.20 23.98 4.04
N LEU A 267 -19.08 23.78 3.38
CA LEU A 267 -18.36 24.76 2.58
C LEU A 267 -18.64 24.53 1.09
N PHE A 268 -19.09 25.58 0.42
CA PHE A 268 -19.20 25.66 -1.03
C PHE A 268 -18.02 26.46 -1.55
N LEU A 269 -17.08 25.77 -2.18
CA LEU A 269 -15.78 26.30 -2.55
C LEU A 269 -15.77 26.65 -4.03
N GLN A 270 -15.38 27.86 -4.36
CA GLN A 270 -15.28 28.38 -5.73
C GLN A 270 -13.82 28.44 -6.15
N TYR A 271 -13.36 29.56 -6.72
CA TYR A 271 -11.97 29.74 -7.11
C TYR A 271 -11.13 30.20 -5.93
N PHE A 272 -9.84 29.84 -5.93
CA PHE A 272 -8.86 30.16 -4.89
C PHE A 272 -9.22 29.57 -3.52
N ALA A 273 -9.83 28.39 -3.52
CA ALA A 273 -10.26 27.70 -2.31
C ALA A 273 -9.08 27.25 -1.43
N ASP A 274 -7.87 27.14 -1.99
CA ASP A 274 -6.66 26.79 -1.24
C ASP A 274 -6.25 27.89 -0.25
N GLU A 275 -6.74 29.11 -0.44
CA GLU A 275 -6.41 30.30 0.36
C GLU A 275 -7.33 30.47 1.58
N LEU A 276 -8.45 29.73 1.57
CA LEU A 276 -9.49 29.73 2.58
C LEU A 276 -9.07 28.94 3.81
N GLY A 277 -9.34 29.50 4.99
CA GLY A 277 -9.21 28.79 6.26
C GLY A 277 -10.26 29.20 7.27
N TRP A 278 -10.58 28.32 8.22
CA TRP A 278 -11.51 28.61 9.31
C TRP A 278 -11.13 27.87 10.59
N ASN A 279 -11.51 28.42 11.75
CA ASN A 279 -11.41 27.79 13.06
C ASN A 279 -12.71 27.98 13.84
N LEU A 280 -13.21 26.90 14.44
CA LEU A 280 -14.31 26.93 15.40
C LEU A 280 -13.75 26.91 16.82
N LEU A 281 -14.18 27.89 17.61
CA LEU A 281 -13.80 28.10 19.00
C LEU A 281 -15.05 28.05 19.90
N ASP A 282 -14.92 27.50 21.10
CA ASP A 282 -15.96 27.59 22.13
C ASP A 282 -15.96 28.96 22.85
N SER A 283 -16.89 29.15 23.78
CA SER A 283 -17.01 30.40 24.56
C SER A 283 -15.81 30.73 25.47
N GLU A 284 -14.92 29.77 25.71
CA GLU A 284 -13.66 29.93 26.45
C GLU A 284 -12.45 30.10 25.50
N ASN A 285 -12.70 30.28 24.20
CA ASN A 285 -11.72 30.30 23.11
C ASN A 285 -10.89 29.01 23.01
N GLN A 286 -11.45 27.87 23.40
CA GLN A 286 -10.84 26.56 23.12
C GLN A 286 -11.14 26.14 21.70
N TRP A 287 -10.13 25.59 21.03
CA TRP A 287 -10.24 25.08 19.67
C TRP A 287 -11.09 23.80 19.65
N MET A 288 -12.09 23.78 18.77
CA MET A 288 -13.02 22.68 18.58
C MET A 288 -12.79 21.98 17.23
N ALA A 289 -12.67 22.76 16.16
CA ALA A 289 -12.48 22.28 14.80
C ALA A 289 -11.81 23.35 13.94
N GLY A 290 -11.27 22.97 12.79
CA GLY A 290 -10.70 23.91 11.83
C GLY A 290 -10.31 23.22 10.53
N GLY A 291 -10.11 24.02 9.48
CA GLY A 291 -9.75 23.49 8.17
C GLY A 291 -9.25 24.54 7.20
N SER A 292 -8.44 24.12 6.23
CA SER A 292 -7.84 24.96 5.20
C SER A 292 -7.30 24.13 4.03
N GLY A 293 -6.92 24.77 2.92
CA GLY A 293 -6.20 24.11 1.82
C GLY A 293 -7.11 23.25 0.94
N TYR A 294 -8.24 23.83 0.53
CA TYR A 294 -9.27 23.13 -0.21
C TYR A 294 -9.15 23.32 -1.72
N SER A 295 -9.55 22.31 -2.49
CA SER A 295 -9.54 22.42 -3.96
C SER A 295 -10.71 23.25 -4.49
N ASP A 296 -10.44 23.99 -5.57
CA ASP A 296 -11.43 24.83 -6.26
C ASP A 296 -12.66 24.05 -6.75
N ASN A 297 -13.80 24.74 -6.83
CA ASN A 297 -15.08 24.25 -7.37
C ASN A 297 -15.56 22.94 -6.72
N SER A 298 -15.37 22.82 -5.41
CA SER A 298 -15.72 21.63 -4.64
C SER A 298 -16.71 21.95 -3.53
N THR A 299 -17.19 20.91 -2.86
CA THR A 299 -18.01 21.04 -1.67
C THR A 299 -17.42 20.14 -0.61
N TRP A 300 -17.25 20.68 0.59
CA TRP A 300 -16.73 19.96 1.74
C TRP A 300 -17.72 20.10 2.89
N SER A 301 -17.89 19.05 3.69
CA SER A 301 -18.82 19.09 4.83
C SER A 301 -18.28 18.29 5.99
N ASP A 302 -18.67 18.69 7.19
CA ASP A 302 -18.33 18.05 8.45
C ASP A 302 -19.52 18.14 9.42
N ILE A 303 -19.59 17.19 10.35
CA ILE A 303 -20.68 17.11 11.34
C ILE A 303 -20.08 17.36 12.72
N TRP A 304 -20.61 18.36 13.42
CA TRP A 304 -20.19 18.72 14.77
C TRP A 304 -21.28 18.35 15.78
N CYS A 305 -20.87 17.77 16.89
CA CYS A 305 -21.73 17.51 18.03
C CYS A 305 -21.41 18.53 19.13
N LEU A 306 -22.20 19.59 19.22
CA LEU A 306 -21.92 20.77 20.05
C LEU A 306 -22.93 20.89 21.20
N GLU A 307 -22.46 21.27 22.38
CA GLU A 307 -23.32 21.60 23.51
C GLU A 307 -24.16 22.88 23.23
N ASP A 308 -25.19 23.12 24.04
CA ASP A 308 -25.89 24.41 24.04
C ASP A 308 -24.90 25.51 24.44
N GLY A 309 -24.72 26.53 23.60
CA GLY A 309 -23.70 27.53 23.84
C GLY A 309 -23.43 28.48 22.68
N CYS A 310 -22.38 29.26 22.89
CA CYS A 310 -21.89 30.26 21.94
C CYS A 310 -20.54 29.82 21.41
N TYR A 311 -20.40 29.86 20.10
CA TYR A 311 -19.17 29.51 19.40
C TYR A 311 -18.74 30.66 18.50
N THR A 312 -17.44 30.80 18.32
CA THR A 312 -16.85 31.76 17.40
C THR A 312 -16.24 31.01 16.23
N LEU A 313 -16.65 31.37 15.03
CA LEU A 313 -16.07 30.89 13.79
C LEU A 313 -15.13 31.98 13.26
N GLU A 314 -13.83 31.76 13.36
CA GLU A 314 -12.82 32.62 12.77
C GLU A 314 -12.63 32.23 11.32
N LEU A 315 -12.84 33.16 10.40
CA LEU A 315 -12.63 32.99 8.97
C LEU A 315 -11.30 33.65 8.59
N SER A 316 -10.60 33.05 7.64
CA SER A 316 -9.35 33.57 7.13
C SER A 316 -9.22 33.36 5.62
N ASP A 317 -8.51 34.29 5.00
CA ASP A 317 -8.13 34.31 3.60
C ASP A 317 -6.67 34.79 3.49
N SER A 318 -5.81 33.94 2.92
CA SER A 318 -4.37 34.18 2.96
C SER A 318 -3.89 35.32 2.04
N PHE A 319 -4.68 35.74 1.06
CA PHE A 319 -4.34 36.82 0.12
C PHE A 319 -5.04 38.15 0.44
N ASN A 320 -5.98 38.13 1.38
CA ASN A 320 -6.74 39.27 1.87
C ASN A 320 -7.62 39.95 0.81
N ASP A 321 -8.04 39.22 -0.22
CA ASP A 321 -9.01 39.71 -1.21
C ASP A 321 -10.40 39.08 -1.04
N GLY A 322 -10.53 38.07 -0.19
CA GLY A 322 -11.79 37.45 0.22
C GLY A 322 -11.99 36.09 -0.44
N TRP A 323 -13.09 35.43 -0.10
CA TRP A 323 -13.32 34.03 -0.48
C TRP A 323 -13.79 33.81 -1.93
N ASN A 324 -13.76 34.85 -2.77
CA ASN A 324 -14.04 34.78 -4.20
C ASN A 324 -15.37 34.08 -4.54
N GLY A 325 -16.40 34.33 -3.73
CA GLY A 325 -17.74 33.75 -3.86
C GLY A 325 -17.93 32.39 -3.19
N SER A 326 -16.90 31.85 -2.53
CA SER A 326 -17.04 30.71 -1.62
C SER A 326 -17.76 31.13 -0.34
N TYR A 327 -18.56 30.23 0.23
CA TYR A 327 -19.37 30.52 1.41
C TYR A 327 -19.63 29.24 2.19
N TYR A 328 -20.05 29.39 3.44
CA TYR A 328 -20.41 28.27 4.30
C TYR A 328 -21.89 28.31 4.69
N ILE A 329 -22.43 27.14 5.05
CA ILE A 329 -23.73 26.96 5.67
C ILE A 329 -23.56 26.05 6.90
N ILE A 330 -24.17 26.42 8.02
CA ILE A 330 -24.35 25.57 9.20
C ILE A 330 -25.83 25.23 9.30
N GLN A 331 -26.16 23.94 9.38
CA GLN A 331 -27.53 23.44 9.52
C GLN A 331 -27.66 22.55 10.75
N ASP A 332 -28.85 22.49 11.35
CA ASP A 332 -29.16 21.49 12.37
C ASP A 332 -29.49 20.12 11.74
N SER A 333 -29.72 19.11 12.59
CA SER A 333 -30.11 17.75 12.17
C SER A 333 -31.43 17.68 11.41
N ASP A 334 -32.30 18.70 11.52
CA ASP A 334 -33.57 18.79 10.78
C ASP A 334 -33.40 19.52 9.43
N GLY A 335 -32.18 19.98 9.11
CA GLY A 335 -31.84 20.71 7.89
C GLY A 335 -32.18 22.20 7.94
N GLN A 336 -32.56 22.75 9.10
CA GLN A 336 -32.74 24.19 9.28
C GLN A 336 -31.37 24.88 9.25
N VAL A 337 -31.26 25.94 8.46
CA VAL A 337 -30.04 26.76 8.42
C VAL A 337 -29.94 27.57 9.71
N ILE A 338 -28.90 27.30 10.49
CA ILE A 338 -28.52 28.03 11.71
C ILE A 338 -27.73 29.28 11.32
N ARG A 339 -26.76 29.13 10.42
CA ARG A 339 -25.85 30.22 10.01
C ARG A 339 -25.39 30.07 8.57
N THR A 340 -25.04 31.18 7.95
CA THR A 340 -24.30 31.22 6.69
C THR A 340 -23.39 32.44 6.71
N GLY A 341 -22.25 32.36 6.02
CA GLY A 341 -21.32 33.47 5.90
C GLY A 341 -20.23 33.22 4.86
N SER A 342 -19.43 34.25 4.63
CA SER A 342 -18.27 34.27 3.73
C SER A 342 -17.41 35.48 4.06
N ILE A 343 -16.16 35.51 3.60
CA ILE A 343 -15.39 36.76 3.54
C ILE A 343 -15.64 37.40 2.18
N GLU A 344 -16.41 38.48 2.12
CA GLU A 344 -16.67 39.20 0.85
C GLU A 344 -15.44 39.96 0.35
N THR A 345 -14.70 40.60 1.26
CA THR A 345 -13.45 41.31 0.99
C THR A 345 -12.54 41.25 2.23
N GLY A 346 -11.22 41.29 2.04
CA GLY A 346 -10.26 41.27 3.14
C GLY A 346 -9.77 39.86 3.51
N GLY A 347 -9.04 39.76 4.62
CA GLY A 347 -8.29 38.55 4.98
C GLY A 347 -8.80 37.77 6.18
N THR A 348 -9.68 38.35 6.99
CA THR A 348 -10.18 37.73 8.20
C THR A 348 -11.58 38.24 8.48
N ASP A 349 -12.44 37.37 8.99
CA ASP A 349 -13.73 37.75 9.53
C ASP A 349 -14.06 36.91 10.76
N LEU A 350 -14.96 37.38 11.61
CA LEU A 350 -15.42 36.66 12.78
C LEU A 350 -16.93 36.47 12.69
N ASP A 351 -17.37 35.24 12.86
CA ASP A 351 -18.77 34.94 12.97
C ASP A 351 -19.12 34.28 14.32
N VAL A 352 -20.33 34.52 14.80
CA VAL A 352 -20.85 33.98 16.06
C VAL A 352 -21.98 33.01 15.76
N ILE A 353 -21.82 31.78 16.24
CA ILE A 353 -22.81 30.70 16.14
C ILE A 353 -23.47 30.55 17.50
N SER A 354 -24.80 30.56 17.52
CA SER A 354 -25.61 30.42 18.73
C SER A 354 -26.43 29.15 18.66
N LEU A 355 -26.20 28.23 19.59
CA LEU A 355 -26.95 26.97 19.71
C LEU A 355 -27.75 27.00 21.00
N ASN A 356 -29.07 27.23 20.89
CA ASN A 356 -30.01 27.33 22.01
C ASN A 356 -29.57 28.29 23.14
N ALA A 357 -28.73 29.27 22.84
CA ALA A 357 -28.15 30.22 23.79
C ALA A 357 -28.28 31.66 23.29
N ASP A 358 -28.38 32.62 24.22
CA ASP A 358 -28.34 34.04 23.92
C ASP A 358 -26.88 34.53 23.89
N CYS A 359 -26.30 34.62 22.69
CA CYS A 359 -24.90 35.01 22.51
C CYS A 359 -24.76 36.52 22.26
N PRO A 360 -23.85 37.23 22.95
CA PRO A 360 -23.54 38.60 22.60
C PRO A 360 -22.77 38.63 21.28
N ALA A 361 -23.47 38.94 20.19
CA ALA A 361 -22.80 39.30 18.94
C ALA A 361 -22.57 40.81 18.90
N ASP A 362 -21.31 41.19 18.68
CA ASP A 362 -20.91 42.55 18.32
C ASP A 362 -21.19 42.76 16.82
N GLY A 363 -21.66 43.94 16.43
CA GLY A 363 -21.92 44.28 15.03
C GLY A 363 -22.84 45.50 14.88
N CYS A 364 -23.16 45.89 13.65
CA CYS A 364 -24.09 46.98 13.42
C CYS A 364 -25.51 46.59 13.86
N THR A 365 -26.02 47.22 14.91
CA THR A 365 -27.37 47.03 15.47
C THR A 365 -28.41 47.96 14.85
N ASP A 366 -28.00 48.90 13.98
CA ASP A 366 -28.91 49.82 13.30
C ASP A 366 -29.50 49.18 12.03
N PRO A 367 -30.82 48.87 11.99
CA PRO A 367 -31.47 48.27 10.83
C PRO A 367 -31.43 49.13 9.56
N ALA A 368 -31.07 50.41 9.66
CA ALA A 368 -30.94 51.32 8.52
C ALA A 368 -29.55 51.30 7.87
N ALA A 369 -28.58 50.57 8.43
CA ALA A 369 -27.27 50.40 7.85
C ALA A 369 -27.25 49.26 6.81
N ILE A 370 -26.39 49.40 5.79
CA ILE A 370 -26.18 48.40 4.73
C ILE A 370 -25.58 47.12 5.29
N ASN A 371 -24.71 47.23 6.31
CA ASN A 371 -24.08 46.10 6.99
C ASN A 371 -24.74 45.78 8.34
N TYR A 372 -26.05 46.03 8.47
CA TYR A 372 -26.82 45.64 9.65
C TYR A 372 -26.69 44.14 9.95
N ALA A 373 -26.28 43.81 11.17
CA ALA A 373 -26.14 42.45 11.67
C ALA A 373 -27.38 42.07 12.53
N PRO A 374 -28.29 41.22 12.03
CA PRO A 374 -29.55 40.89 12.72
C PRO A 374 -29.40 40.22 14.09
N PHE A 375 -28.22 39.67 14.37
CA PHE A 375 -27.91 39.00 15.62
C PHE A 375 -27.07 39.87 16.55
N ALA A 376 -26.58 41.02 16.08
CA ALA A 376 -25.81 41.93 16.91
C ALA A 376 -26.70 42.45 18.06
N THR A 377 -26.25 42.23 19.29
CA THR A 377 -26.88 42.76 20.50
C THR A 377 -26.07 43.92 21.09
N ILE A 378 -24.86 44.13 20.58
CA ILE A 378 -23.92 45.17 21.00
C ILE A 378 -23.45 45.91 19.75
N GLU A 379 -23.69 47.22 19.72
CA GLU A 379 -23.24 48.12 18.65
C GLU A 379 -21.72 48.32 18.70
N ASP A 380 -21.03 47.89 17.65
CA ASP A 380 -19.56 47.98 17.52
C ASP A 380 -19.08 49.18 16.71
N GLY A 381 -20.01 49.98 16.15
CA GLY A 381 -19.72 51.15 15.34
C GLY A 381 -19.36 50.84 13.89
N SER A 382 -19.58 49.60 13.44
CA SER A 382 -19.34 49.18 12.05
C SER A 382 -20.39 49.71 11.06
N CYS A 383 -21.52 50.27 11.50
CA CYS A 383 -22.63 50.67 10.63
C CYS A 383 -22.24 51.57 9.44
N GLN A 384 -22.48 51.09 8.23
CA GLN A 384 -22.32 51.77 6.95
C GLN A 384 -23.68 52.19 6.41
N TYR A 385 -23.80 53.42 5.90
CA TYR A 385 -25.04 53.95 5.35
C TYR A 385 -24.83 54.34 3.88
N SER A 386 -25.79 54.03 3.01
CA SER A 386 -25.76 54.48 1.62
C SER A 386 -25.83 56.01 1.58
N THR A 387 -24.76 56.65 1.13
CA THR A 387 -24.85 58.02 0.62
C THR A 387 -25.44 57.94 -0.78
N SER A 388 -26.49 58.72 -1.05
CA SER A 388 -27.10 58.86 -2.36
C SER A 388 -26.10 59.49 -3.36
N GLU A 389 -25.20 58.67 -3.90
CA GLU A 389 -24.40 59.00 -5.07
C GLU A 389 -25.07 58.41 -6.32
N PRO A 390 -24.99 59.09 -7.48
CA PRO A 390 -25.46 58.52 -8.73
C PRO A 390 -24.66 57.24 -9.04
N LEU A 391 -25.37 56.15 -9.33
CA LEU A 391 -24.77 54.88 -9.76
C LEU A 391 -23.82 55.12 -10.95
N PRO A 392 -22.56 54.66 -10.90
CA PRO A 392 -21.69 54.69 -12.06
C PRO A 392 -22.31 53.90 -13.23
N GLU A 393 -22.00 54.28 -14.47
CA GLU A 393 -22.29 53.43 -15.62
C GLU A 393 -21.42 52.19 -15.50
N GLY A 394 -22.01 51.01 -15.26
CA GLY A 394 -21.27 49.77 -15.07
C GLY A 394 -20.26 49.53 -16.18
N GLU A 395 -18.97 49.56 -15.83
CA GLU A 395 -17.91 49.04 -16.70
C GLU A 395 -17.96 47.50 -16.57
N ASP A 396 -17.95 46.81 -17.72
CA ASP A 396 -17.94 45.33 -17.85
C ASP A 396 -19.28 44.57 -17.79
N GLY A 397 -20.42 45.24 -18.01
CA GLY A 397 -21.69 44.57 -18.34
C GLY A 397 -22.42 43.93 -17.15
N GLU A 398 -21.99 44.24 -15.92
CA GLU A 398 -22.72 43.90 -14.69
C GLU A 398 -23.79 44.97 -14.38
N ILE A 399 -24.96 44.54 -13.93
CA ILE A 399 -26.01 45.45 -13.47
C ILE A 399 -25.74 45.79 -12.00
N GLU A 400 -25.50 47.07 -11.72
CA GLU A 400 -25.42 47.57 -10.35
C GLU A 400 -26.81 47.84 -9.80
N ILE A 401 -27.04 47.38 -8.56
CA ILE A 401 -28.29 47.58 -7.82
C ILE A 401 -27.97 48.36 -6.55
N SER A 402 -28.70 49.45 -6.32
CA SER A 402 -28.76 50.10 -5.02
C SER A 402 -30.21 50.41 -4.67
N TYR A 403 -30.50 50.62 -3.40
CA TYR A 403 -31.85 50.94 -2.96
C TYR A 403 -31.84 51.92 -1.81
N ASN A 404 -32.89 52.74 -1.73
CA ASN A 404 -33.15 53.59 -0.58
C ASN A 404 -34.33 53.01 0.21
N ALA A 405 -34.04 52.48 1.39
CA ALA A 405 -35.07 52.12 2.36
C ALA A 405 -35.61 53.41 3.01
N GLY A 406 -36.64 54.00 2.40
CA GLY A 406 -37.37 55.12 2.99
C GLY A 406 -38.31 54.67 4.12
N VAL A 407 -38.71 55.60 5.00
CA VAL A 407 -39.68 55.39 6.10
C VAL A 407 -41.14 55.22 5.60
N SER A 408 -41.32 54.75 4.37
CA SER A 408 -42.62 54.58 3.71
C SER A 408 -42.71 53.21 3.03
N ALA A 409 -43.93 52.75 2.79
CA ALA A 409 -44.26 51.43 2.25
C ALA A 409 -43.88 51.21 0.76
N GLU A 410 -42.82 51.87 0.30
CA GLU A 410 -42.37 51.89 -1.08
C GLU A 410 -40.84 51.85 -1.10
N LEU A 411 -40.28 50.81 -1.73
CA LEU A 411 -38.84 50.63 -1.91
C LEU A 411 -38.45 51.18 -3.28
N GLU A 412 -37.57 52.18 -3.30
CA GLU A 412 -36.98 52.70 -4.53
C GLU A 412 -35.66 51.97 -4.80
N VAL A 413 -35.61 51.25 -5.92
CA VAL A 413 -34.43 50.54 -6.42
C VAL A 413 -33.85 51.32 -7.59
N LEU A 414 -32.59 51.71 -7.49
CA LEU A 414 -31.82 52.33 -8.55
C LEU A 414 -31.01 51.24 -9.27
N LEU A 415 -31.00 51.31 -10.60
CA LEU A 415 -30.36 50.34 -11.48
C LEU A 415 -29.35 51.04 -12.39
N GLY A 416 -28.16 50.47 -12.54
CA GLY A 416 -27.13 50.87 -13.50
C GLY A 416 -26.79 49.73 -14.46
N GLY A 417 -26.18 50.05 -15.61
CA GLY A 417 -25.74 49.03 -16.58
C GLY A 417 -26.87 48.38 -17.41
N LEU A 418 -28.02 49.03 -17.56
CA LEU A 418 -29.15 48.50 -18.34
C LEU A 418 -28.94 48.64 -19.86
N GLU A 419 -29.38 47.65 -20.63
CA GLU A 419 -29.39 47.74 -22.10
C GLU A 419 -30.69 48.35 -22.63
N GLN A 420 -30.58 49.45 -23.39
CA GLN A 420 -31.74 50.17 -23.92
C GLN A 420 -32.58 49.27 -24.85
N GLY A 421 -33.89 49.21 -24.57
CA GLY A 421 -34.87 48.44 -25.34
C GLY A 421 -35.00 46.98 -24.92
N ILE A 422 -34.23 46.52 -23.94
CA ILE A 422 -34.38 45.18 -23.35
C ILE A 422 -35.47 45.19 -22.29
N VAL A 423 -36.23 44.09 -22.23
CA VAL A 423 -37.24 43.84 -21.21
C VAL A 423 -36.59 43.10 -20.05
N TYR A 424 -36.65 43.70 -18.87
CA TYR A 424 -36.17 43.12 -17.63
C TYR A 424 -37.35 42.69 -16.76
N GLN A 425 -37.15 41.60 -16.04
CA GLN A 425 -38.04 41.09 -15.01
C GLN A 425 -37.37 41.35 -13.65
N ALA A 426 -38.04 42.10 -12.80
CA ALA A 426 -37.63 42.39 -11.44
C ALA A 426 -38.51 41.61 -10.47
N GLN A 427 -37.91 40.77 -9.65
CA GLN A 427 -38.60 39.84 -8.77
C GLN A 427 -38.10 39.96 -7.33
N ILE A 428 -39.01 39.86 -6.37
CA ILE A 428 -38.71 39.80 -4.94
C ILE A 428 -39.06 38.41 -4.44
N TYR A 429 -38.11 37.71 -3.80
CA TYR A 429 -38.33 36.45 -3.13
C TYR A 429 -38.20 36.60 -1.62
N ASN A 430 -39.00 35.89 -0.83
CA ASN A 430 -38.78 35.81 0.62
C ASN A 430 -37.59 34.90 0.97
N SER A 431 -37.19 34.88 2.24
CA SER A 431 -36.12 34.00 2.76
C SER A 431 -36.32 32.50 2.51
N GLN A 432 -37.53 32.07 2.19
CA GLN A 432 -37.89 30.68 1.87
C GLN A 432 -37.90 30.41 0.35
N GLY A 433 -37.45 31.37 -0.48
CA GLY A 433 -37.41 31.24 -1.95
C GLY A 433 -38.78 31.39 -2.64
N ASN A 434 -39.81 31.85 -1.93
CA ASN A 434 -41.11 32.09 -2.55
C ASN A 434 -41.16 33.46 -3.21
N LEU A 435 -41.64 33.52 -4.45
CA LEU A 435 -41.86 34.77 -5.19
C LEU A 435 -42.96 35.58 -4.50
N MET A 436 -42.60 36.78 -4.06
CA MET A 436 -43.47 37.71 -3.34
C MET A 436 -44.00 38.83 -4.22
N SER A 437 -43.17 39.30 -5.16
CA SER A 437 -43.52 40.36 -6.09
C SER A 437 -42.77 40.16 -7.41
N GLU A 438 -43.40 40.56 -8.51
CA GLU A 438 -42.81 40.53 -9.85
C GLU A 438 -43.27 41.76 -10.63
N GLN A 439 -42.35 42.37 -11.36
CA GLN A 439 -42.61 43.49 -12.24
C GLN A 439 -41.74 43.41 -13.50
N HIS A 440 -42.36 43.67 -14.65
CA HIS A 440 -41.67 43.78 -15.93
C HIS A 440 -41.52 45.25 -16.32
N PHE A 441 -40.35 45.62 -16.84
CA PHE A 441 -40.13 46.96 -17.39
C PHE A 441 -39.18 46.90 -18.59
N THR A 442 -39.26 47.89 -19.47
CA THR A 442 -38.34 48.06 -20.60
C THR A 442 -37.36 49.18 -20.27
N ALA A 443 -36.07 48.91 -20.37
CA ALA A 443 -35.06 49.92 -20.10
C ALA A 443 -35.06 51.00 -21.19
N GLU A 444 -35.30 52.25 -20.81
CA GLU A 444 -35.25 53.41 -21.73
C GLU A 444 -33.84 54.02 -21.83
N THR A 445 -33.03 53.85 -20.79
CA THR A 445 -31.67 54.38 -20.61
C THR A 445 -30.77 53.35 -19.92
N ALA A 446 -29.46 53.61 -19.88
CA ALA A 446 -28.48 52.75 -19.19
C ALA A 446 -28.62 52.75 -17.66
N THR A 447 -29.37 53.72 -17.11
CA THR A 447 -29.78 53.76 -15.71
C THR A 447 -31.30 53.76 -15.61
N GLY A 448 -31.83 53.28 -14.50
CA GLY A 448 -33.27 53.21 -14.25
C GLY A 448 -33.60 53.32 -12.76
N SER A 449 -34.86 53.58 -12.45
CA SER A 449 -35.40 53.44 -11.10
C SER A 449 -36.68 52.62 -11.14
N LEU A 450 -36.85 51.76 -10.15
CA LEU A 450 -38.03 50.93 -9.96
C LEU A 450 -38.60 51.21 -8.58
N SER A 451 -39.90 51.50 -8.54
CA SER A 451 -40.62 51.68 -7.29
C SER A 451 -41.44 50.44 -7.00
N LEU A 452 -41.12 49.75 -5.90
CA LEU A 452 -41.74 48.49 -5.50
C LEU A 452 -42.63 48.74 -4.28
N ASP A 453 -43.90 48.34 -4.38
CA ASP A 453 -44.84 48.40 -3.24
C ASP A 453 -44.49 47.30 -2.23
N THR A 454 -44.05 47.71 -1.05
CA THR A 454 -43.63 46.80 0.03
C THR A 454 -44.65 46.73 1.16
N SER A 455 -45.79 47.41 1.03
CA SER A 455 -46.84 47.48 2.07
C SER A 455 -47.42 46.14 2.51
N ARG A 456 -47.26 45.10 1.68
CA ARG A 456 -47.77 43.74 1.91
C ARG A 456 -46.69 42.75 2.30
N LEU A 457 -45.44 43.18 2.33
CA LEU A 457 -44.29 42.40 2.73
C LEU A 457 -44.12 42.57 4.25
N ALA A 458 -43.83 41.47 4.94
CA ALA A 458 -43.52 41.52 6.36
C ALA A 458 -42.11 42.12 6.54
N ALA A 459 -41.81 42.65 7.72
CA ALA A 459 -40.44 43.01 8.03
C ALA A 459 -39.56 41.75 7.92
N GLY A 460 -38.47 41.82 7.17
CA GLY A 460 -37.69 40.63 6.83
C GLY A 460 -36.69 40.84 5.72
N VAL A 461 -35.86 39.82 5.49
CA VAL A 461 -34.88 39.80 4.40
C VAL A 461 -35.52 39.17 3.17
N TYR A 462 -35.35 39.84 2.04
CA TYR A 462 -35.84 39.42 0.74
C TYR A 462 -34.70 39.44 -0.28
N TYR A 463 -34.82 38.60 -1.30
CA TYR A 463 -33.92 38.59 -2.45
C TYR A 463 -34.54 39.39 -3.56
N PHE A 464 -33.87 40.46 -4.00
CA PHE A 464 -34.22 41.16 -5.22
C PHE A 464 -33.39 40.59 -6.37
N VAL A 465 -34.08 40.17 -7.43
CA VAL A 465 -33.47 39.58 -8.61
C VAL A 465 -33.90 40.36 -9.83
N ILE A 466 -32.95 40.70 -10.69
CA ILE A 466 -33.23 41.24 -12.01
C ILE A 466 -32.65 40.34 -13.08
N HIS A 467 -33.47 39.99 -14.07
CA HIS A 467 -33.05 39.12 -15.16
C HIS A 467 -33.78 39.47 -16.46
N THR A 468 -33.24 38.97 -17.56
CA THR A 468 -33.94 38.92 -18.85
C THR A 468 -34.54 37.53 -19.06
N ASP A 469 -35.27 37.31 -20.16
CA ASP A 469 -35.80 35.98 -20.52
C ASP A 469 -34.70 34.92 -20.75
N HIS A 470 -33.43 35.33 -20.87
CA HIS A 470 -32.32 34.46 -21.26
C HIS A 470 -31.15 34.44 -20.27
N GLN A 471 -31.08 35.37 -19.30
CA GLN A 471 -29.93 35.47 -18.40
C GLN A 471 -30.28 36.20 -17.10
N LEU A 472 -29.79 35.68 -15.97
CA LEU A 472 -29.75 36.38 -14.69
C LEU A 472 -28.79 37.57 -14.82
N SER A 473 -29.27 38.78 -14.56
CA SER A 473 -28.48 39.99 -14.82
C SER A 473 -27.88 40.60 -13.55
N ALA A 474 -28.58 40.52 -12.40
CA ALA A 474 -28.01 40.82 -11.08
C ALA A 474 -28.92 40.32 -9.94
N ARG A 475 -28.36 40.25 -8.73
CA ARG A 475 -29.09 39.91 -7.49
C ARG A 475 -28.58 40.76 -6.32
N GLN A 476 -29.48 41.15 -5.42
CA GLN A 476 -29.12 41.87 -4.19
C GLN A 476 -30.07 41.53 -3.04
N PHE A 477 -29.54 41.51 -1.83
CA PHE A 477 -30.35 41.41 -0.61
C PHE A 477 -30.99 42.76 -0.29
N ILE A 478 -32.29 42.74 -0.08
CA ILE A 478 -33.06 43.89 0.38
C ILE A 478 -33.72 43.53 1.71
N LYS A 479 -33.58 44.39 2.72
CA LYS A 479 -34.30 44.25 3.99
C LYS A 479 -35.41 45.29 4.08
N LEU A 480 -36.63 44.82 4.36
CA LEU A 480 -37.84 45.63 4.47
C LEU A 480 -38.31 45.77 5.92
#